data_AF-A0A0X3W2M2-F1
#
_entry.id   AF-A0A0X3W2M2-F1
#
_cell.length_a   1.000
_cell.length_b   1.000
_cell.length_c   1.000
_cell.angle_alpha   90.00
_cell.angle_beta   90.00
_cell.angle_gamma   90.00
#
_symmetry.space_group_name_H-M   'P 1'
#
loop_
_entity.id
_entity.type
_entity.pdbx_description
1 polymer ?
#
loop_
_entity_poly.entity_id
_entity_poly.type
_entity_poly.pdbx_seq_one_letter_code
_entity_poly.pdbx_strand_id
1 'polypeptide(L)'
;MRKVWLGVSVGIGVSFSFVALLVVGTYMVAADLIGGAGGKAVGLAKGSVPSSYEPLIQQYGNSCPAINPALLAAQLYQESGWNAKAQSPANAKGIAQFIPATWASHGVDGNKDGVRDIWDPQDAIPSAAAYDCSLAKYVKDVPGNQTHNMLASYNAGAYAVIKYGGVPPYRETQNYVKTITTLAKSFEAPIQKVQPSQQSAGAIYFAQKQLGKPYLWGGNGTPEQGGRFDCSGLTKAAYKTVGIDLPRVANDQWNAGPHPKRNELLPGDLVFFAYDLDDPRSIHHVGMYVGGGYMINAPYTGAVIRFDKIDSPDYIGATRVTQDGAKALPRANSA
;
A
#
# COMPACT_ATOMS: atom_id res chain seq x y z
N MET A 1 2.82 -81.01 22.41
CA MET A 1 2.73 -80.50 23.80
C MET A 1 3.68 -79.33 23.97
N ARG A 2 3.18 -78.26 24.61
CA ARG A 2 3.90 -77.15 25.27
C ARG A 2 4.73 -76.15 24.46
N LYS A 3 4.13 -74.96 24.37
CA LYS A 3 4.73 -73.62 24.23
C LYS A 3 5.75 -73.34 25.33
N VAL A 4 6.81 -72.59 25.04
CA VAL A 4 7.40 -71.59 25.95
C VAL A 4 7.95 -70.41 25.13
N TRP A 5 7.61 -69.21 25.59
CA TRP A 5 8.08 -67.89 25.15
C TRP A 5 9.32 -67.44 25.95
N LEU A 6 10.20 -66.67 25.33
CA LEU A 6 11.18 -65.67 25.86
C LEU A 6 12.20 -65.48 24.71
N GLY A 7 12.62 -64.32 24.23
CA GLY A 7 12.58 -62.93 24.69
C GLY A 7 13.92 -62.29 24.25
N VAL A 8 13.87 -61.05 23.76
CA VAL A 8 14.97 -60.06 23.64
C VAL A 8 15.86 -60.09 22.37
N SER A 9 15.63 -59.03 21.58
CA SER A 9 16.44 -58.27 20.61
C SER A 9 17.96 -58.49 20.50
N VAL A 10 18.48 -58.40 19.26
CA VAL A 10 19.33 -57.31 18.71
C VAL A 10 19.60 -57.64 17.23
N GLY A 11 19.37 -56.70 16.32
CA GLY A 11 19.64 -56.87 14.89
C GLY A 11 19.38 -55.62 14.08
N ILE A 12 20.35 -54.72 14.09
CA ILE A 12 20.46 -53.54 13.22
C ILE A 12 20.66 -54.03 11.78
N GLY A 13 19.87 -53.52 10.83
CA GLY A 13 20.10 -53.84 9.41
C GLY A 13 19.00 -53.38 8.47
N VAL A 14 19.03 -52.10 8.13
CA VAL A 14 18.79 -51.53 6.79
C VAL A 14 17.73 -52.21 5.91
N SER A 15 16.57 -51.55 5.77
CA SER A 15 15.83 -51.32 4.52
C SER A 15 14.32 -51.38 4.76
N PHE A 16 13.68 -50.23 4.94
CA PHE A 16 12.32 -50.06 4.43
C PHE A 16 12.17 -48.67 3.83
N SER A 17 11.92 -48.69 2.53
CA SER A 17 11.50 -47.59 1.70
C SER A 17 10.22 -46.94 2.24
N PHE A 18 10.14 -45.62 2.04
CA PHE A 18 8.92 -44.91 1.65
C PHE A 18 7.80 -44.71 2.70
N VAL A 19 7.97 -43.77 3.65
CA VAL A 19 6.84 -43.03 4.28
C VAL A 19 7.29 -41.60 4.70
N ALA A 20 6.48 -40.61 4.30
CA ALA A 20 6.21 -39.28 4.90
C ALA A 20 7.36 -38.28 5.15
N LEU A 21 7.30 -37.06 4.59
CA LEU A 21 6.54 -35.88 5.07
C LEU A 21 6.96 -35.37 6.46
N LEU A 22 7.36 -34.08 6.45
CA LEU A 22 7.49 -33.15 7.58
C LEU A 22 8.64 -33.40 8.58
N VAL A 23 9.57 -32.44 8.62
CA VAL A 23 10.07 -31.71 9.82
C VAL A 23 11.38 -31.03 9.41
N VAL A 24 11.32 -29.72 9.10
CA VAL A 24 12.14 -28.65 9.71
C VAL A 24 11.37 -27.36 9.44
N GLY A 25 10.41 -27.06 10.30
CA GLY A 25 9.52 -25.90 10.18
C GLY A 25 8.90 -25.57 11.52
N THR A 26 9.73 -25.55 12.57
CA THR A 26 9.29 -25.17 13.92
C THR A 26 10.32 -24.22 14.53
N TYR A 27 10.16 -22.93 14.23
CA TYR A 27 10.58 -21.88 15.14
C TYR A 27 9.34 -21.06 15.51
N MET A 28 8.87 -21.34 16.74
CA MET A 28 8.10 -20.51 17.66
C MET A 28 6.96 -19.63 17.11
N VAL A 29 5.73 -20.14 17.23
CA VAL A 29 4.56 -19.30 17.56
C VAL A 29 4.24 -19.56 19.02
N ALA A 30 4.79 -18.74 19.91
CA ALA A 30 4.44 -18.73 21.33
C ALA A 30 4.66 -17.34 21.91
N ALA A 31 3.63 -16.50 21.83
CA ALA A 31 3.34 -15.39 22.75
C ALA A 31 2.11 -14.65 22.23
N ASP A 32 0.92 -15.21 22.43
CA ASP A 32 -0.31 -14.42 22.43
C ASP A 32 -1.11 -14.87 23.64
N LEU A 33 -0.76 -14.32 24.80
CA LEU A 33 -1.55 -14.26 26.04
C LEU A 33 -0.74 -13.38 27.02
N ILE A 34 -1.24 -12.15 27.23
CA ILE A 34 -0.93 -11.11 28.23
C ILE A 34 -0.65 -9.76 27.55
N GLY A 35 -1.51 -8.79 27.86
CA GLY A 35 -1.65 -7.52 27.15
C GLY A 35 -0.45 -6.58 27.20
N GLY A 36 -0.36 -5.78 26.14
CA GLY A 36 0.56 -4.65 26.00
C GLY A 36 0.60 -4.22 24.54
N ALA A 37 0.26 -2.96 24.26
CA ALA A 37 0.26 -2.38 22.92
C ALA A 37 1.64 -2.51 22.24
N GLY A 38 1.77 -3.48 21.34
CA GLY A 38 2.90 -3.63 20.42
C GLY A 38 2.34 -4.02 19.06
N GLY A 39 2.57 -3.19 18.05
CA GLY A 39 2.05 -3.42 16.69
C GLY A 39 2.45 -4.80 16.17
N LYS A 40 1.47 -5.63 15.80
CA LYS A 40 1.72 -6.89 15.09
C LYS A 40 2.52 -6.56 13.82
N ALA A 41 3.48 -7.42 13.45
CA ALA A 41 4.20 -7.29 12.19
C ALA A 41 3.17 -7.34 11.04
N VAL A 42 2.87 -6.19 10.44
CA VAL A 42 1.95 -6.07 9.31
C VAL A 42 2.77 -6.24 8.03
N GLY A 43 2.54 -7.32 7.29
CA GLY A 43 3.16 -7.51 5.98
C GLY A 43 2.69 -6.43 4.99
N LEU A 44 3.44 -6.20 3.91
CA LEU A 44 2.98 -5.33 2.82
C LEU A 44 1.83 -5.99 2.05
N ALA A 45 0.84 -5.20 1.67
CA ALA A 45 -0.14 -5.62 0.67
C ALA A 45 0.57 -5.87 -0.66
N LYS A 46 0.30 -7.03 -1.29
CA LYS A 46 0.95 -7.43 -2.54
C LYS A 46 0.73 -6.36 -3.63
N GLY A 47 1.82 -5.88 -4.22
CA GLY A 47 1.78 -4.87 -5.29
C GLY A 47 1.42 -3.45 -4.83
N SER A 48 1.33 -3.20 -3.52
CA SER A 48 1.12 -1.85 -3.00
C SER A 48 2.36 -0.96 -3.16
N VAL A 49 3.54 -1.56 -3.21
CA VAL A 49 4.85 -0.90 -3.34
C VAL A 49 5.51 -1.28 -4.66
N PRO A 50 6.31 -0.40 -5.31
CA PRO A 50 7.12 -0.79 -6.46
C PRO A 50 7.99 -2.01 -6.16
N SER A 51 8.00 -3.00 -7.05
CA SER A 51 8.67 -4.29 -6.83
C SER A 51 10.18 -4.18 -6.55
N SER A 52 10.82 -3.11 -7.03
CA SER A 52 12.24 -2.82 -6.76
C SER A 52 12.52 -2.44 -5.30
N TYR A 53 11.52 -1.94 -4.57
CA TYR A 53 11.68 -1.44 -3.20
C TYR A 53 11.02 -2.34 -2.15
N GLU A 54 10.08 -3.20 -2.57
CA GLU A 54 9.34 -4.11 -1.70
C GLU A 54 10.24 -4.96 -0.78
N PRO A 55 11.34 -5.61 -1.25
CA PRO A 55 12.20 -6.40 -0.36
C PRO A 55 12.84 -5.56 0.75
N LEU A 56 13.33 -4.36 0.42
CA LEU A 56 13.94 -3.44 1.38
C LEU A 56 12.91 -2.97 2.41
N ILE A 57 11.74 -2.55 1.95
CA ILE A 57 10.70 -2.01 2.85
C ILE A 57 10.16 -3.12 3.75
N GLN A 58 10.01 -4.34 3.23
CA GLN A 58 9.59 -5.49 4.01
C GLN A 58 10.63 -5.88 5.07
N GLN A 59 11.92 -5.81 4.73
CA GLN A 59 13.00 -6.10 5.66
C GLN A 59 13.15 -5.00 6.73
N TYR A 60 13.40 -3.77 6.29
CA TYR A 60 13.77 -2.66 7.17
C TYR A 60 12.57 -2.01 7.84
N GLY A 61 11.36 -2.17 7.31
CA GLY A 61 10.14 -1.75 7.99
C GLY A 61 9.91 -2.46 9.32
N ASN A 62 10.60 -3.57 9.60
CA ASN A 62 10.52 -4.28 10.88
C ASN A 62 11.71 -3.98 11.82
N SER A 63 12.47 -2.90 11.58
CA SER A 63 13.71 -2.63 12.33
C SER A 63 13.51 -2.24 13.80
N CYS A 64 12.34 -1.73 14.18
CA CYS A 64 11.99 -1.43 15.58
C CYS A 64 10.47 -1.32 15.78
N PRO A 65 9.97 -1.37 17.05
CA PRO A 65 8.53 -1.36 17.34
C PRO A 65 7.75 -0.12 16.89
N ALA A 66 8.45 1.00 16.63
CA ALA A 66 7.82 2.26 16.24
C ALA A 66 7.43 2.31 14.75
N ILE A 67 7.96 1.40 13.93
CA ILE A 67 7.70 1.31 12.49
C ILE A 67 7.16 -0.08 12.12
N ASN A 68 6.51 -0.15 10.97
CA ASN A 68 6.20 -1.39 10.27
C ASN A 68 6.43 -1.16 8.75
N PRO A 69 6.46 -2.21 7.91
CA PRO A 69 6.64 -2.05 6.47
C PRO A 69 5.66 -1.09 5.79
N ALA A 70 4.40 -1.11 6.20
CA ALA A 70 3.37 -0.27 5.62
C ALA A 70 3.54 1.22 5.97
N LEU A 71 3.99 1.51 7.21
CA LEU A 71 4.31 2.86 7.66
C LEU A 71 5.54 3.40 6.94
N LEU A 72 6.60 2.59 6.81
CA LEU A 72 7.80 2.96 6.06
C LEU A 72 7.46 3.22 4.58
N ALA A 73 6.60 2.40 3.98
CA ALA A 73 6.10 2.63 2.62
C ALA A 73 5.35 3.96 2.50
N ALA A 74 4.44 4.25 3.43
CA ALA A 74 3.67 5.49 3.45
C ALA A 74 4.55 6.73 3.61
N GLN A 75 5.57 6.64 4.45
CA GLN A 75 6.54 7.72 4.63
C GLN A 75 7.34 7.96 3.36
N LEU A 76 7.93 6.93 2.74
CA LEU A 76 8.67 7.06 1.47
C LEU A 76 7.80 7.62 0.33
N TYR A 77 6.53 7.22 0.29
CA TYR A 77 5.57 7.80 -0.66
C TYR A 77 5.27 9.27 -0.36
N GLN A 78 5.05 9.64 0.90
CA GLN A 78 4.81 11.02 1.30
C GLN A 78 6.02 11.93 1.01
N GLU A 79 7.23 11.40 1.13
CA GLU A 79 8.46 12.15 0.89
C GLU A 79 8.71 12.41 -0.60
N SER A 80 8.55 11.41 -1.47
CA SER A 80 8.98 11.54 -2.87
C SER A 80 8.02 10.97 -3.92
N GLY A 81 6.93 10.33 -3.50
CA GLY A 81 6.07 9.56 -4.42
C GLY A 81 6.85 8.43 -5.12
N TRP A 82 7.81 7.82 -4.42
CA TRP A 82 8.76 6.82 -4.95
C TRP A 82 9.84 7.35 -5.89
N ASN A 83 9.98 8.67 -6.05
CA ASN A 83 10.99 9.24 -6.92
C ASN A 83 12.37 9.30 -6.23
N ALA A 84 13.23 8.33 -6.53
CA ALA A 84 14.61 8.27 -6.04
C ALA A 84 15.49 9.47 -6.45
N LYS A 85 15.06 10.28 -7.42
CA LYS A 85 15.77 11.48 -7.89
C LYS A 85 15.11 12.79 -7.43
N ALA A 86 14.15 12.72 -6.50
CA ALA A 86 13.47 13.91 -6.01
C ALA A 86 14.42 14.83 -5.24
N GLN A 87 14.27 16.14 -5.48
CA GLN A 87 14.92 17.17 -4.68
C GLN A 87 13.91 18.25 -4.31
N SER A 88 13.78 18.57 -3.03
CA SER A 88 12.92 19.66 -2.57
C SER A 88 13.61 21.03 -2.63
N PRO A 89 12.84 22.14 -2.56
CA PRO A 89 13.40 23.48 -2.37
C PRO A 89 14.25 23.62 -1.09
N ALA A 90 13.99 22.79 -0.08
CA ALA A 90 14.77 22.72 1.16
C ALA A 90 16.05 21.87 1.02
N ASN A 91 16.42 21.48 -0.21
CA ASN A 91 17.58 20.63 -0.52
C ASN A 91 17.51 19.23 0.10
N ALA A 92 16.30 18.75 0.37
CA ALA A 92 16.06 17.37 0.74
C ALA A 92 16.16 16.48 -0.51
N LYS A 93 16.79 15.31 -0.40
CA LYS A 93 17.19 14.49 -1.57
C LYS A 93 16.76 13.04 -1.46
N GLY A 94 16.53 12.45 -2.63
CA GLY A 94 16.32 11.02 -2.76
C GLY A 94 14.91 10.58 -2.36
N ILE A 95 14.72 9.25 -2.37
CA ILE A 95 13.42 8.62 -2.14
C ILE A 95 12.84 8.92 -0.74
N ALA A 96 13.70 9.22 0.23
CA ALA A 96 13.34 9.53 1.61
C ALA A 96 13.53 11.02 1.96
N GLN A 97 13.85 11.89 1.00
CA GLN A 97 14.04 13.33 1.22
C GLN A 97 14.96 13.65 2.42
N PHE A 98 16.14 13.03 2.46
CA PHE A 98 17.13 13.38 3.47
C PHE A 98 17.72 14.76 3.22
N ILE A 99 17.84 15.57 4.28
CA ILE A 99 18.72 16.74 4.28
C ILE A 99 20.18 16.25 4.33
N PRO A 100 21.12 16.81 3.54
CA PRO A 100 22.50 16.33 3.49
C PRO A 100 23.22 16.26 4.85
N ALA A 101 22.93 17.19 5.75
CA ALA A 101 23.47 17.16 7.12
C ALA A 101 22.97 15.95 7.93
N THR A 102 21.68 15.61 7.79
CA THR A 102 21.10 14.41 8.40
C THR A 102 21.69 13.15 7.79
N TRP A 103 21.84 13.11 6.45
CA TRP A 103 22.46 11.99 5.74
C TRP A 103 23.90 11.73 6.20
N ALA A 104 24.70 12.77 6.37
CA ALA A 104 26.09 12.62 6.82
C ALA A 104 26.20 11.84 8.14
N SER A 105 25.25 12.07 9.06
CA SER A 105 25.22 11.47 10.40
C SER A 105 24.45 10.14 10.46
N HIS A 106 23.42 9.95 9.63
CA HIS A 106 22.47 8.84 9.76
C HIS A 106 22.39 7.92 8.53
N GLY A 107 22.99 8.30 7.41
CA GLY A 107 23.08 7.44 6.23
C GLY A 107 23.83 6.16 6.56
N VAL A 108 23.30 5.04 6.07
CA VAL A 108 23.92 3.71 6.15
C VAL A 108 24.17 3.17 4.75
N ASP A 109 25.24 2.40 4.61
CA ASP A 109 25.54 1.62 3.40
C ASP A 109 24.71 0.34 3.47
N GLY A 110 23.54 0.38 2.85
CA GLY A 110 22.49 -0.63 2.98
C GLY A 110 22.78 -1.87 2.12
N ASN A 111 23.31 -1.67 0.92
CA ASN A 111 23.70 -2.76 0.01
C ASN A 111 25.12 -3.29 0.29
N LYS A 112 25.91 -2.60 1.12
CA LYS A 112 27.31 -2.94 1.47
C LYS A 112 28.26 -2.85 0.29
N ASP A 113 28.04 -1.89 -0.61
CA ASP A 113 28.93 -1.63 -1.74
C ASP A 113 30.14 -0.73 -1.39
N GLY A 114 30.20 -0.24 -0.15
CA GLY A 114 31.26 0.60 0.38
C GLY A 114 31.00 2.11 0.24
N VAL A 115 29.85 2.50 -0.32
CA VAL A 115 29.42 3.88 -0.49
C VAL A 115 28.13 4.13 0.28
N ARG A 116 27.93 5.37 0.75
CA ARG A 116 26.65 5.82 1.31
C ARG A 116 26.06 6.86 0.37
N ASP A 117 25.27 6.42 -0.59
CA ASP A 117 24.65 7.29 -1.60
C ASP A 117 23.21 7.66 -1.24
N ILE A 118 22.99 8.96 -1.01
CA ILE A 118 21.66 9.53 -0.72
C ILE A 118 20.65 9.31 -1.86
N TRP A 119 21.14 9.11 -3.09
CA TRP A 119 20.32 8.89 -4.28
C TRP A 119 20.06 7.41 -4.58
N ASP A 120 20.80 6.48 -3.95
CA ASP A 120 20.57 5.04 -4.11
C ASP A 120 19.47 4.58 -3.13
N PRO A 121 18.31 4.11 -3.62
CA PRO A 121 17.29 3.52 -2.76
C PRO A 121 17.78 2.37 -1.89
N GLN A 122 18.82 1.65 -2.31
CA GLN A 122 19.41 0.56 -1.53
C GLN A 122 20.08 1.05 -0.24
N ASP A 123 20.53 2.30 -0.19
CA ASP A 123 21.05 2.95 1.01
C ASP A 123 19.99 3.80 1.70
N ALA A 124 19.23 4.56 0.90
CA ALA A 124 18.29 5.53 1.41
C ALA A 124 17.11 4.90 2.16
N ILE A 125 16.58 3.76 1.71
CA ILE A 125 15.47 3.06 2.40
C ILE A 125 15.93 2.48 3.75
N PRO A 126 17.05 1.72 3.83
CA PRO A 126 17.59 1.30 5.13
C PRO A 126 17.93 2.46 6.05
N SER A 127 18.48 3.55 5.50
CA SER A 127 18.80 4.77 6.26
C SER A 127 17.56 5.42 6.85
N ALA A 128 16.46 5.49 6.09
CA ALA A 128 15.18 6.04 6.58
C ALA A 128 14.68 5.24 7.79
N ALA A 129 14.60 3.92 7.67
CA ALA A 129 14.16 3.06 8.76
C ALA A 129 15.08 3.14 10.00
N ALA A 130 16.40 3.16 9.80
CA ALA A 130 17.36 3.31 10.89
C ALA A 130 17.25 4.68 11.60
N TYR A 131 17.01 5.73 10.82
CA TYR A 131 16.80 7.06 11.36
C TYR A 131 15.48 7.16 12.13
N ASP A 132 14.37 6.63 11.61
CA ASP A 132 13.08 6.54 12.33
C ASP A 132 13.24 5.81 13.66
N CYS A 133 13.97 4.69 13.68
CA CYS A 133 14.25 3.95 14.92
C CYS A 133 15.13 4.74 15.90
N SER A 134 16.01 5.61 15.42
CA SER A 134 16.82 6.50 16.26
C SER A 134 15.95 7.63 16.84
N LEU A 135 15.07 8.22 16.03
CA LEU A 135 14.11 9.23 16.46
C LEU A 135 13.16 8.68 17.52
N ALA A 136 12.61 7.48 17.30
CA ALA A 136 11.74 6.79 18.27
C ALA A 136 12.44 6.55 19.62
N LYS A 137 13.76 6.36 19.64
CA LYS A 137 14.56 6.27 20.87
C LYS A 137 14.74 7.63 21.53
N TYR A 138 15.02 8.69 20.76
CA TYR A 138 15.19 10.04 21.30
C TYR A 138 13.93 10.56 21.98
N VAL A 139 12.75 10.21 21.46
CA VAL A 139 11.46 10.66 22.02
C VAL A 139 10.75 9.58 22.84
N LYS A 140 11.46 8.55 23.30
CA LYS A 140 10.86 7.41 24.02
C LYS A 140 10.12 7.80 25.31
N ASP A 141 10.57 8.86 25.98
CA ASP A 141 10.00 9.34 27.24
C ASP A 141 8.95 10.46 27.02
N VAL A 142 8.72 10.85 25.76
CA VAL A 142 7.69 11.83 25.41
C VAL A 142 6.31 11.15 25.46
N PRO A 143 5.32 11.71 26.18
CA PRO A 143 3.98 11.15 26.24
C PRO A 143 3.31 10.97 24.87
N GLY A 144 2.32 10.08 24.82
CA GLY A 144 1.50 9.85 23.63
C GLY A 144 1.94 8.66 22.79
N ASN A 145 1.55 8.65 21.52
CA ASN A 145 1.85 7.54 20.61
C ASN A 145 3.30 7.65 20.09
N GLN A 146 4.11 6.62 20.33
CA GLN A 146 5.53 6.61 19.97
C GLN A 146 5.76 6.77 18.47
N THR A 147 4.96 6.12 17.62
CA THR A 147 5.03 6.26 16.16
C THR A 147 4.71 7.69 15.71
N HIS A 148 3.71 8.33 16.32
CA HIS A 148 3.36 9.71 16.00
C HIS A 148 4.49 10.69 16.39
N ASN A 149 5.07 10.50 17.57
CA ASN A 149 6.19 11.31 18.04
C ASN A 149 7.44 11.10 17.18
N MET A 150 7.68 9.87 16.71
CA MET A 150 8.75 9.55 15.76
C MET A 150 8.54 10.28 14.42
N LEU A 151 7.36 10.15 13.80
CA LEU A 151 7.05 10.82 12.52
C LEU A 151 7.12 12.34 12.65
N ALA A 152 6.62 12.89 13.76
CA ALA A 152 6.73 14.31 14.05
C ALA A 152 8.19 14.75 14.19
N SER A 153 9.05 13.90 14.75
CA SER A 153 10.48 14.16 14.86
C SER A 153 11.20 14.12 13.51
N TYR A 154 10.71 13.31 12.56
CA TYR A 154 11.25 13.27 11.20
C TYR A 154 11.01 14.60 10.48
N ASN A 155 9.78 15.14 10.59
CA ASN A 155 9.40 16.40 9.92
C ASN A 155 9.87 17.65 10.67
N ALA A 156 9.74 17.72 12.00
CA ALA A 156 9.99 18.93 12.80
C ALA A 156 11.22 18.86 13.71
N GLY A 157 11.91 17.72 13.75
CA GLY A 157 13.02 17.46 14.66
C GLY A 157 12.58 17.01 16.06
N ALA A 158 13.36 16.11 16.66
CA ALA A 158 13.07 15.53 17.99
C ALA A 158 12.99 16.59 19.11
N TYR A 159 13.77 17.66 19.03
CA TYR A 159 13.74 18.74 20.02
C TYR A 159 12.36 19.40 20.12
N ALA A 160 11.69 19.64 18.99
CA ALA A 160 10.35 20.22 18.99
C ALA A 160 9.35 19.27 19.67
N VAL A 161 9.42 17.98 19.36
CA VAL A 161 8.56 16.95 19.97
C VAL A 161 8.76 16.86 21.49
N ILE A 162 10.01 16.90 21.95
CA ILE A 162 10.35 16.92 23.38
C ILE A 162 9.81 18.20 24.04
N LYS A 163 10.04 19.37 23.43
CA LYS A 163 9.62 20.66 23.97
C LYS A 163 8.11 20.76 24.15
N TYR A 164 7.33 20.21 23.22
CA TYR A 164 5.87 20.25 23.27
C TYR A 164 5.24 19.05 23.98
N GLY A 165 6.03 18.06 24.41
CA GLY A 165 5.52 16.86 25.08
C GLY A 165 4.67 15.96 24.16
N GLY A 166 4.94 15.98 22.85
CA GLY A 166 4.19 15.22 21.84
C GLY A 166 4.29 15.86 20.45
N VAL A 167 3.36 15.52 19.55
CA VAL A 167 3.29 16.15 18.22
C VAL A 167 3.11 17.67 18.37
N PRO A 168 4.04 18.50 17.88
CA PRO A 168 3.99 19.95 18.07
C PRO A 168 2.78 20.56 17.34
N PRO A 169 2.29 21.75 17.76
CA PRO A 169 1.16 22.43 17.14
C PRO A 169 1.52 23.10 15.80
N TYR A 170 2.36 22.45 15.01
CA TYR A 170 2.72 22.87 13.66
C TYR A 170 1.77 22.19 12.69
N ARG A 171 0.99 22.98 11.94
CA ARG A 171 -0.01 22.45 11.02
C ARG A 171 0.59 21.49 9.99
N GLU A 172 1.79 21.78 9.51
CA GLU A 172 2.54 20.91 8.61
C GLU A 172 2.83 19.55 9.26
N THR A 173 3.40 19.53 10.47
CA THR A 173 3.76 18.31 11.20
C THR A 173 2.54 17.48 11.58
N GLN A 174 1.45 18.12 12.03
CA GLN A 174 0.19 17.42 12.31
C GLN A 174 -0.37 16.76 11.04
N ASN A 175 -0.32 17.47 9.90
CA ASN A 175 -0.74 16.92 8.61
C ASN A 175 0.18 15.79 8.15
N TYR A 176 1.48 15.91 8.36
CA TYR A 176 2.48 14.89 8.02
C TYR A 176 2.19 13.58 8.76
N VAL A 177 2.07 13.64 10.10
CA VAL A 177 1.72 12.49 10.94
C VAL A 177 0.38 11.88 10.52
N LYS A 178 -0.66 12.71 10.35
CA LYS A 178 -1.99 12.24 9.94
C LYS A 178 -1.97 11.57 8.57
N THR A 179 -1.24 12.14 7.60
CA THR A 179 -1.20 11.63 6.23
C THR A 179 -0.50 10.28 6.18
N ILE A 180 0.67 10.15 6.79
CA ILE A 180 1.43 8.89 6.80
C ILE A 180 0.67 7.79 7.55
N THR A 181 0.14 8.08 8.74
CA THR A 181 -0.61 7.07 9.52
C THR A 181 -1.90 6.62 8.82
N THR A 182 -2.53 7.51 8.04
CA THR A 182 -3.69 7.15 7.22
C THR A 182 -3.29 6.34 6.00
N LEU A 183 -2.24 6.77 5.32
CA LEU A 183 -1.74 6.13 4.11
C LEU A 183 -1.10 4.75 4.40
N ALA A 184 -0.50 4.55 5.58
CA ALA A 184 0.04 3.25 5.98
C ALA A 184 -1.01 2.14 5.84
N LYS A 185 -2.27 2.43 6.17
CA LYS A 185 -3.38 1.47 6.03
C LYS A 185 -3.60 0.97 4.59
N SER A 186 -3.20 1.71 3.56
CA SER A 186 -3.28 1.21 2.17
C SER A 186 -2.10 0.31 1.78
N PHE A 187 -1.00 0.36 2.53
CA PHE A 187 0.15 -0.52 2.35
C PHE A 187 0.11 -1.75 3.24
N GLU A 188 -0.74 -1.78 4.27
CA GLU A 188 -0.93 -2.92 5.16
C GLU A 188 -1.58 -4.11 4.46
N ALA A 189 -1.00 -5.30 4.63
CA ALA A 189 -1.66 -6.55 4.28
C ALA A 189 -2.93 -6.70 5.15
N PRO A 190 -4.10 -6.92 4.56
CA PRO A 190 -5.35 -6.92 5.32
C PRO A 190 -5.39 -8.03 6.39
N ILE A 191 -5.67 -7.63 7.64
CA ILE A 191 -5.74 -8.52 8.82
C ILE A 191 -7.10 -9.27 8.90
N GLN A 192 -8.06 -8.96 8.03
CA GLN A 192 -9.34 -9.67 7.92
C GLN A 192 -9.66 -9.96 6.45
N LYS A 193 -9.98 -11.24 6.14
CA LYS A 193 -10.29 -11.72 4.79
C LYS A 193 -11.62 -11.14 4.29
N VAL A 194 -11.54 -10.01 3.60
CA VAL A 194 -12.00 -10.00 2.21
C VAL A 194 -10.82 -9.50 1.39
N GLN A 195 -9.94 -10.43 1.03
CA GLN A 195 -8.82 -10.13 0.14
C GLN A 195 -9.39 -9.57 -1.16
N PRO A 196 -8.85 -8.45 -1.70
CA PRO A 196 -9.11 -8.08 -3.08
C PRO A 196 -8.91 -9.31 -3.95
N SER A 197 -9.85 -9.61 -4.85
CA SER A 197 -9.69 -10.74 -5.74
C SER A 197 -8.39 -10.57 -6.55
N GLN A 198 -7.83 -11.67 -7.05
CA GLN A 198 -6.69 -11.59 -7.97
C GLN A 198 -6.99 -10.65 -9.16
N GLN A 199 -8.26 -10.55 -9.55
CA GLN A 199 -8.74 -9.62 -10.56
C GLN A 199 -8.63 -8.15 -10.09
N SER A 200 -9.11 -7.81 -8.88
CA SER A 200 -8.96 -6.45 -8.34
C SER A 200 -7.49 -6.03 -8.24
N ALA A 201 -6.60 -6.92 -7.79
CA ALA A 201 -5.17 -6.64 -7.72
C ALA A 201 -4.54 -6.39 -9.10
N GLY A 202 -4.91 -7.18 -10.12
CA GLY A 202 -4.44 -6.98 -11.49
C GLY A 202 -4.95 -5.68 -12.12
N ALA A 203 -6.21 -5.31 -11.87
CA ALA A 203 -6.77 -4.05 -12.34
C ALA A 203 -6.05 -2.83 -11.70
N ILE A 204 -5.81 -2.87 -10.39
CA ILE A 204 -5.05 -1.82 -9.68
C ILE A 204 -3.64 -1.69 -10.26
N TYR A 205 -2.94 -2.82 -10.46
CA TYR A 205 -1.61 -2.83 -11.05
C TYR A 205 -1.55 -2.17 -12.43
N PHE A 206 -2.56 -2.43 -13.28
CA PHE A 206 -2.67 -1.76 -14.57
C PHE A 206 -2.81 -0.24 -14.41
N ALA A 207 -3.70 0.23 -13.55
CA ALA A 207 -3.95 1.65 -13.37
C ALA A 207 -2.75 2.39 -12.74
N GLN A 208 -2.03 1.75 -11.80
CA GLN A 208 -0.79 2.29 -11.25
C GLN A 208 0.27 2.52 -12.34
N LYS A 209 0.37 1.63 -13.34
CA LYS A 209 1.27 1.84 -14.49
C LYS A 209 0.90 3.04 -15.38
N GLN A 210 -0.31 3.58 -15.26
CA GLN A 210 -0.75 4.73 -16.03
C GLN A 210 -0.58 6.06 -15.30
N LEU A 211 -0.11 6.05 -14.04
CA LEU A 211 0.16 7.27 -13.27
C LEU A 211 1.05 8.25 -14.05
N GLY A 212 0.74 9.54 -13.95
CA GLY A 212 1.42 10.62 -14.67
C GLY A 212 1.00 10.78 -16.13
N LYS A 213 0.24 9.85 -16.70
CA LYS A 213 -0.23 9.97 -18.10
C LYS A 213 -1.31 11.07 -18.23
N PRO A 214 -1.23 11.97 -19.22
CA PRO A 214 -2.25 12.99 -19.44
C PRO A 214 -3.63 12.42 -19.73
N TYR A 215 -4.65 13.06 -19.18
CA TYR A 215 -6.06 12.79 -19.48
C TYR A 215 -6.37 13.03 -20.96
N LEU A 216 -7.27 12.22 -21.51
CA LEU A 216 -7.87 12.44 -22.83
C LEU A 216 -9.36 12.16 -22.77
N TRP A 217 -10.20 13.16 -23.06
CA TRP A 217 -11.65 12.98 -23.17
C TRP A 217 -11.97 11.95 -24.24
N GLY A 218 -12.75 10.91 -23.91
CA GLY A 218 -13.01 9.79 -24.81
C GLY A 218 -11.90 8.74 -24.86
N GLY A 219 -10.81 8.93 -24.11
CA GLY A 219 -9.64 8.04 -24.11
C GLY A 219 -9.93 6.64 -23.57
N ASN A 220 -9.53 5.61 -24.31
CA ASN A 220 -9.63 4.18 -24.00
C ASN A 220 -8.25 3.50 -23.91
N GLY A 221 -7.16 4.26 -24.01
CA GLY A 221 -5.81 3.71 -23.96
C GLY A 221 -5.30 3.10 -25.25
N THR A 222 -5.89 3.41 -26.41
CA THR A 222 -5.42 2.86 -27.69
C THR A 222 -4.09 3.50 -28.12
N PRO A 223 -3.30 2.83 -28.98
CA PRO A 223 -2.06 3.42 -29.51
C PRO A 223 -2.28 4.78 -30.20
N GLU A 224 -3.37 4.93 -30.94
CA GLU A 224 -3.72 6.16 -31.66
C GLU A 224 -4.03 7.32 -30.69
N GLN A 225 -4.48 6.98 -29.48
CA GLN A 225 -4.72 7.92 -28.39
C GLN A 225 -3.46 8.24 -27.59
N GLY A 226 -2.31 7.68 -27.96
CA GLY A 226 -1.07 7.76 -27.17
C GLY A 226 -1.18 6.99 -25.85
N GLY A 227 -2.04 5.97 -25.82
CA GLY A 227 -2.33 5.20 -24.61
C GLY A 227 -3.02 6.01 -23.51
N ARG A 228 -3.62 7.17 -23.81
CA ARG A 228 -4.29 8.05 -22.82
C ARG A 228 -5.73 7.63 -22.53
N PHE A 229 -6.23 8.03 -21.37
CA PHE A 229 -7.52 7.62 -20.84
C PHE A 229 -8.34 8.82 -20.34
N ASP A 230 -9.66 8.67 -20.34
CA ASP A 230 -10.52 9.38 -19.39
C ASP A 230 -10.87 8.49 -18.18
N CYS A 231 -11.72 8.98 -17.27
CA CYS A 231 -12.06 8.34 -16.01
C CYS A 231 -12.56 6.90 -16.19
N SER A 232 -13.60 6.74 -16.99
CA SER A 232 -14.24 5.44 -17.24
C SER A 232 -13.47 4.59 -18.25
N GLY A 233 -12.68 5.19 -19.13
CA GLY A 233 -11.76 4.49 -20.01
C GLY A 233 -10.61 3.82 -19.24
N LEU A 234 -10.07 4.48 -18.21
CA LEU A 234 -9.03 3.93 -17.34
C LEU A 234 -9.52 2.69 -16.58
N THR A 235 -10.67 2.80 -15.91
CA THR A 235 -11.25 1.69 -15.14
C THR A 235 -11.63 0.53 -16.05
N LYS A 236 -12.22 0.81 -17.23
CA LYS A 236 -12.52 -0.21 -18.25
C LYS A 236 -11.27 -0.96 -18.70
N ALA A 237 -10.21 -0.24 -19.06
CA ALA A 237 -8.97 -0.86 -19.51
C ALA A 237 -8.31 -1.70 -18.40
N ALA A 238 -8.32 -1.19 -17.16
CA ALA A 238 -7.81 -1.91 -15.99
C ALA A 238 -8.52 -3.25 -15.80
N TYR A 239 -9.85 -3.24 -15.72
CA TYR A 239 -10.64 -4.45 -15.50
C TYR A 239 -10.60 -5.43 -16.69
N LYS A 240 -10.43 -4.92 -17.91
CA LYS A 240 -10.24 -5.76 -19.09
C LYS A 240 -9.00 -6.64 -19.00
N THR A 241 -7.91 -6.17 -18.37
CA THR A 241 -6.69 -6.97 -18.19
C THR A 241 -6.88 -8.21 -17.32
N VAL A 242 -7.96 -8.24 -16.55
CA VAL A 242 -8.32 -9.35 -15.65
C VAL A 242 -9.61 -10.06 -16.07
N GLY A 243 -10.00 -9.89 -17.34
CA GLY A 243 -11.11 -10.60 -17.97
C GLY A 243 -12.50 -10.09 -17.57
N ILE A 244 -12.61 -8.87 -17.06
CA ILE A 244 -13.90 -8.22 -16.76
C ILE A 244 -14.10 -7.05 -17.73
N ASP A 245 -15.06 -7.22 -18.65
CA ASP A 245 -15.42 -6.16 -19.61
C ASP A 245 -16.43 -5.20 -19.00
N LEU A 246 -15.97 -4.00 -18.64
CA LEU A 246 -16.84 -2.93 -18.17
C LEU A 246 -17.45 -2.12 -19.34
N PRO A 247 -18.65 -1.54 -19.13
CA PRO A 247 -19.22 -0.58 -20.07
C PRO A 247 -18.35 0.68 -20.19
N ARG A 248 -18.56 1.44 -21.27
CA ARG A 248 -17.69 2.57 -21.60
C ARG A 248 -17.87 3.77 -20.67
N VAL A 249 -19.09 4.03 -20.20
CA VAL A 249 -19.43 5.27 -19.49
C VAL A 249 -19.49 5.02 -17.98
N ALA A 250 -19.10 6.01 -17.18
CA ALA A 250 -19.03 5.90 -15.72
C ALA A 250 -20.38 5.55 -15.06
N ASN A 251 -21.47 6.18 -15.52
CA ASN A 251 -22.82 5.91 -15.03
C ASN A 251 -23.28 4.45 -15.28
N ASP A 252 -22.85 3.83 -16.38
CA ASP A 252 -23.13 2.41 -16.64
C ASP A 252 -22.28 1.52 -15.72
N GLN A 253 -21.02 1.89 -15.48
CA GLN A 253 -20.10 1.14 -14.60
C GLN A 253 -20.59 1.07 -13.15
N TRP A 254 -21.41 2.05 -12.72
CA TRP A 254 -22.12 2.02 -11.43
C TRP A 254 -22.84 0.68 -11.22
N ASN A 255 -23.45 0.13 -12.27
CA ASN A 255 -24.29 -1.08 -12.14
C ASN A 255 -23.50 -2.40 -12.26
N ALA A 256 -22.16 -2.36 -12.30
CA ALA A 256 -21.30 -3.53 -12.53
C ALA A 256 -21.16 -4.49 -11.32
N GLY A 257 -21.98 -4.32 -10.28
CA GLY A 257 -22.01 -5.19 -9.11
C GLY A 257 -22.70 -4.56 -7.89
N PRO A 258 -22.52 -5.16 -6.69
CA PRO A 258 -23.09 -4.65 -5.45
C PRO A 258 -22.52 -3.27 -5.05
N HIS A 259 -23.28 -2.50 -4.26
CA HIS A 259 -22.87 -1.20 -3.76
C HIS A 259 -22.44 -1.25 -2.29
N PRO A 260 -21.13 -1.42 -1.99
CA PRO A 260 -20.64 -1.43 -0.61
C PRO A 260 -20.77 -0.04 0.04
N LYS A 261 -20.98 -0.04 1.36
CA LYS A 261 -20.91 1.19 2.15
C LYS A 261 -19.48 1.71 2.22
N ARG A 262 -19.33 2.98 2.61
CA ARG A 262 -18.03 3.66 2.74
C ARG A 262 -17.03 2.92 3.65
N ASN A 263 -17.50 2.31 4.73
CA ASN A 263 -16.69 1.54 5.67
C ASN A 263 -16.48 0.06 5.24
N GLU A 264 -17.06 -0.35 4.13
CA GLU A 264 -16.96 -1.70 3.56
C GLU A 264 -16.10 -1.72 2.28
N LEU A 265 -15.56 -0.56 1.88
CA LEU A 265 -14.76 -0.44 0.66
C LEU A 265 -13.50 -1.30 0.72
N LEU A 266 -13.24 -1.99 -0.39
CA LEU A 266 -12.06 -2.81 -0.62
C LEU A 266 -11.31 -2.32 -1.85
N PRO A 267 -9.97 -2.42 -1.87
CA PRO A 267 -9.20 -2.11 -3.08
C PRO A 267 -9.77 -2.82 -4.32
N GLY A 268 -9.99 -2.03 -5.37
CA GLY A 268 -10.66 -2.43 -6.61
C GLY A 268 -12.08 -1.92 -6.72
N ASP A 269 -12.80 -1.68 -5.62
CA ASP A 269 -14.14 -1.07 -5.70
C ASP A 269 -14.06 0.24 -6.49
N LEU A 270 -14.97 0.44 -7.44
CA LEU A 270 -15.07 1.70 -8.16
C LEU A 270 -15.81 2.70 -7.29
N VAL A 271 -15.32 3.93 -7.21
CA VAL A 271 -15.93 5.04 -6.47
C VAL A 271 -16.43 6.09 -7.44
N PHE A 272 -17.61 6.64 -7.19
CA PHE A 272 -18.34 7.47 -8.14
C PHE A 272 -18.71 8.82 -7.54
N PHE A 273 -18.77 9.81 -8.43
CA PHE A 273 -19.09 11.19 -8.10
C PHE A 273 -20.14 11.74 -9.07
N ALA A 274 -21.12 12.46 -8.53
CA ALA A 274 -22.34 12.82 -9.22
C ALA A 274 -22.75 14.27 -8.93
N TYR A 275 -23.40 14.92 -9.91
CA TYR A 275 -23.92 16.28 -9.74
C TYR A 275 -25.15 16.32 -8.81
N ASP A 276 -25.91 15.22 -8.77
CA ASP A 276 -27.05 14.98 -7.90
C ASP A 276 -26.83 13.64 -7.17
N LEU A 277 -26.69 13.69 -5.85
CA LEU A 277 -26.41 12.52 -5.02
C LEU A 277 -27.59 11.54 -4.94
N ASP A 278 -28.80 11.97 -5.32
CA ASP A 278 -29.99 11.14 -5.36
C ASP A 278 -30.25 10.53 -6.75
N ASP A 279 -29.46 10.91 -7.77
CA ASP A 279 -29.59 10.40 -9.14
C ASP A 279 -28.26 9.85 -9.69
N PRO A 280 -28.05 8.52 -9.68
CA PRO A 280 -26.88 7.87 -10.29
C PRO A 280 -26.69 8.14 -11.79
N ARG A 281 -27.72 8.60 -12.50
CA ARG A 281 -27.57 9.00 -13.91
C ARG A 281 -26.76 10.28 -14.06
N SER A 282 -26.64 11.07 -12.99
CA SER A 282 -25.84 12.30 -12.94
C SER A 282 -24.36 12.05 -12.60
N ILE A 283 -23.93 10.77 -12.50
CA ILE A 283 -22.52 10.39 -12.33
C ILE A 283 -21.68 10.98 -13.46
N HIS A 284 -20.74 11.84 -13.09
CA HIS A 284 -19.81 12.49 -14.03
C HIS A 284 -18.36 12.00 -13.87
N HIS A 285 -18.04 11.29 -12.79
CA HIS A 285 -16.68 10.81 -12.56
C HIS A 285 -16.65 9.44 -11.87
N VAL A 286 -15.61 8.68 -12.18
CA VAL A 286 -15.30 7.38 -11.55
C VAL A 286 -13.80 7.27 -11.28
N GLY A 287 -13.45 6.65 -10.17
CA GLY A 287 -12.09 6.24 -9.85
C GLY A 287 -12.07 4.82 -9.29
N MET A 288 -10.87 4.25 -9.15
CA MET A 288 -10.68 2.93 -8.55
C MET A 288 -10.09 3.08 -7.14
N TYR A 289 -10.81 2.62 -6.13
CA TYR A 289 -10.38 2.68 -4.74
C TYR A 289 -9.16 1.79 -4.50
N VAL A 290 -8.19 2.29 -3.74
CA VAL A 290 -6.93 1.59 -3.44
C VAL A 290 -6.67 1.42 -1.94
N GLY A 291 -7.65 1.74 -1.09
CA GLY A 291 -7.50 1.72 0.37
C GLY A 291 -7.18 3.10 0.95
N GLY A 292 -7.26 3.21 2.28
CA GLY A 292 -6.84 4.41 3.03
C GLY A 292 -7.61 5.70 2.70
N GLY A 293 -8.77 5.62 2.05
CA GLY A 293 -9.51 6.82 1.59
C GLY A 293 -9.00 7.41 0.27
N TYR A 294 -8.25 6.66 -0.53
CA TYR A 294 -7.69 7.09 -1.81
C TYR A 294 -8.21 6.29 -3.00
N MET A 295 -8.19 6.93 -4.17
CA MET A 295 -8.45 6.31 -5.48
C MET A 295 -7.36 6.64 -6.48
N ILE A 296 -7.19 5.80 -7.50
CA ILE A 296 -6.51 6.17 -8.75
C ILE A 296 -7.58 6.59 -9.76
N ASN A 297 -7.40 7.74 -10.41
CA ASN A 297 -8.35 8.27 -11.39
C ASN A 297 -7.64 8.97 -12.56
N ALA A 298 -8.38 9.15 -13.66
CA ALA A 298 -8.08 10.12 -14.71
C ALA A 298 -9.08 11.29 -14.56
N PRO A 299 -8.71 12.40 -13.89
CA PRO A 299 -9.70 13.29 -13.28
C PRO A 299 -10.44 14.21 -14.25
N TYR A 300 -9.72 14.92 -15.14
CA TYR A 300 -10.32 15.88 -16.09
C TYR A 300 -9.29 16.36 -17.12
N THR A 301 -9.75 17.03 -18.16
CA THR A 301 -8.91 17.64 -19.21
C THR A 301 -7.87 18.59 -18.64
N GLY A 302 -6.60 18.38 -19.00
CA GLY A 302 -5.47 19.17 -18.50
C GLY A 302 -4.80 18.60 -17.26
N ALA A 303 -5.37 17.55 -16.64
CA ALA A 303 -4.73 16.81 -15.57
C ALA A 303 -4.05 15.52 -16.06
N VAL A 304 -3.32 14.89 -15.15
CA VAL A 304 -2.72 13.56 -15.32
C VAL A 304 -3.41 12.53 -14.42
N ILE A 305 -3.27 11.26 -14.77
CA ILE A 305 -3.69 10.14 -13.92
C ILE A 305 -2.89 10.17 -12.63
N ARG A 306 -3.57 10.16 -11.48
CA ARG A 306 -2.94 10.33 -10.16
C ARG A 306 -3.75 9.65 -9.07
N PHE A 307 -3.25 9.75 -7.84
CA PHE A 307 -4.03 9.47 -6.65
C PHE A 307 -4.79 10.72 -6.19
N ASP A 308 -6.06 10.55 -5.86
CA ASP A 308 -6.90 11.58 -5.24
C ASP A 308 -7.65 10.98 -4.04
N LYS A 309 -8.06 11.83 -3.09
CA LYS A 309 -8.92 11.41 -1.97
C LYS A 309 -10.35 11.16 -2.48
N ILE A 310 -11.04 10.22 -1.84
CA ILE A 310 -12.46 9.97 -2.13
C ILE A 310 -13.40 10.80 -1.25
N ASP A 311 -12.88 11.55 -0.28
CA ASP A 311 -13.64 12.50 0.53
C ASP A 311 -13.95 13.74 -0.31
N SER A 312 -15.16 13.79 -0.87
CA SER A 312 -15.63 14.91 -1.69
C SER A 312 -17.15 15.09 -1.51
N PRO A 313 -17.69 16.32 -1.54
CA PRO A 313 -19.13 16.58 -1.39
C PRO A 313 -19.99 15.91 -2.46
N ASP A 314 -19.43 15.61 -3.62
CA ASP A 314 -20.10 14.97 -4.77
C ASP A 314 -19.97 13.44 -4.77
N TYR A 315 -19.41 12.82 -3.72
CA TYR A 315 -19.33 11.36 -3.60
C TYR A 315 -20.74 10.75 -3.43
N ILE A 316 -21.19 10.00 -4.43
CA ILE A 316 -22.50 9.32 -4.42
C ILE A 316 -22.40 7.88 -3.88
N GLY A 317 -21.27 7.21 -4.06
CA GLY A 317 -21.09 5.84 -3.57
C GLY A 317 -20.04 5.04 -4.31
N ALA A 318 -20.13 3.72 -4.20
CA ALA A 318 -19.18 2.78 -4.78
C ALA A 318 -19.87 1.54 -5.36
N THR A 319 -19.13 0.82 -6.20
CA THR A 319 -19.54 -0.46 -6.78
C THR A 319 -18.40 -1.46 -6.67
N ARG A 320 -18.70 -2.62 -6.09
CA ARG A 320 -17.81 -3.78 -6.09
C ARG A 320 -17.96 -4.52 -7.40
N VAL A 321 -16.98 -4.34 -8.29
CA VAL A 321 -17.02 -4.95 -9.63
C VAL A 321 -17.04 -6.47 -9.53
N THR A 322 -18.00 -7.10 -10.19
CA THR A 322 -18.06 -8.56 -10.34
C THR A 322 -18.16 -8.94 -11.82
N GLN A 323 -17.70 -10.14 -12.17
CA GLN A 323 -17.78 -10.60 -13.55
C GLN A 323 -19.24 -10.77 -14.01
N ASP A 324 -20.12 -11.28 -13.13
CA ASP A 324 -21.54 -11.47 -13.44
C ASP A 324 -22.28 -10.14 -13.54
N GLY A 325 -21.99 -9.20 -12.62
CA GLY A 325 -22.52 -7.84 -12.68
C GLY A 325 -22.16 -7.15 -13.98
N ALA A 326 -20.89 -7.19 -14.38
CA ALA A 326 -20.45 -6.61 -15.65
C ALA A 326 -21.09 -7.29 -16.88
N LYS A 327 -21.27 -8.62 -16.86
CA LYS A 327 -21.91 -9.37 -17.96
C LYS A 327 -23.40 -9.09 -18.11
N ALA A 328 -24.08 -8.79 -17.00
CA ALA A 328 -25.51 -8.52 -16.98
C ALA A 328 -25.88 -7.14 -17.58
N LEU A 329 -24.90 -6.24 -17.74
CA LEU A 329 -25.15 -4.90 -18.27
C LEU A 329 -25.41 -4.91 -19.79
N PRO A 330 -26.36 -4.08 -20.26
CA PRO A 330 -26.60 -3.90 -21.68
C PRO A 330 -25.30 -3.50 -22.38
N ARG A 331 -24.93 -4.24 -23.42
CA ARG A 331 -23.82 -3.85 -24.27
C ARG A 331 -24.37 -2.89 -25.32
N ALA A 332 -23.74 -1.72 -25.47
CA ALA A 332 -23.92 -0.95 -26.68
C ALA A 332 -23.50 -1.87 -27.84
N ASN A 333 -24.46 -2.22 -28.71
CA ASN A 333 -24.18 -2.97 -29.92
C ASN A 333 -23.05 -2.23 -30.65
N SER A 334 -21.97 -2.94 -30.97
CA SER A 334 -20.99 -2.47 -31.92
C SER A 334 -21.71 -2.24 -33.25
N ALA A 335 -22.07 -0.98 -33.52
CA ALA A 335 -22.43 -0.50 -34.85
C ALA A 335 -21.17 -0.06 -35.57
#